data_AF-A0A522EYD9-F1
#
_entry.id   AF-A0A522EYD9-F1
#
_cell.length_a   1.000
_cell.length_b   1.000
_cell.length_c   1.000
_cell.angle_alpha   90.00
_cell.angle_beta   90.00
_cell.angle_gamma   90.00
#
_symmetry.space_group_name_H-M   'P 1'
#
loop_
_entity.id
_entity.type
_entity.pdbx_description
1 polymer ?
#
loop_
_entity_poly.entity_id
_entity_poly.type
_entity_poly.pdbx_seq_one_letter_code
_entity_poly.pdbx_strand_id
1 'polypeptide(L)'
;MESCVNQCVQWLIEDVKNNRSARQVRKTIIRGFLQFNRKDYNEEERKLIAFYLDDLSSFFGADIDFIYFYFTLNLFNAIWLSIVTRFVATPKPIMDRFINICTKCGSKLVTFTFQKVPDNSEKLYSIVKCKICGEYNLIEVVTGLKEIQHIYYDIEEQYSKQDLTLEQANRRLEQIKNFR
;
A
#
# COMPACT_ATOMS: atom_id res chain seq x y z
N MET A 1 -7.37 15.37 -8.29
CA MET A 1 -7.40 14.15 -7.45
C MET A 1 -8.61 14.13 -6.52
N GLU A 2 -8.73 15.07 -5.58
CA GLU A 2 -9.77 15.10 -4.54
C GLU A 2 -11.21 15.07 -5.10
N SER A 3 -11.50 15.86 -6.14
CA SER A 3 -12.81 15.85 -6.83
C SER A 3 -13.18 14.47 -7.40
N CYS A 4 -12.23 13.75 -8.00
CA CYS A 4 -12.49 12.44 -8.61
C CYS A 4 -12.70 11.35 -7.55
N VAL A 5 -11.92 11.40 -6.46
CA VAL A 5 -12.08 10.49 -5.32
C VAL A 5 -13.42 10.73 -4.65
N ASN A 6 -13.76 11.99 -4.33
CA ASN A 6 -15.02 12.34 -3.69
C ASN A 6 -16.22 11.90 -4.55
N GLN A 7 -16.13 12.07 -5.87
CA GLN A 7 -17.19 11.64 -6.78
C GLN A 7 -17.32 10.11 -6.83
N CYS A 8 -16.20 9.37 -6.88
CA CYS A 8 -16.22 7.91 -6.80
C CYS A 8 -16.85 7.42 -5.48
N VAL A 9 -16.45 8.00 -4.34
CA VAL A 9 -16.98 7.66 -3.02
C VAL A 9 -18.48 7.94 -2.93
N GLN A 10 -18.95 9.07 -3.46
CA GLN A 10 -20.39 9.37 -3.48
C GLN A 10 -21.18 8.33 -4.28
N TRP A 11 -20.71 7.91 -5.45
CA TRP A 11 -21.36 6.85 -6.22
C TRP A 11 -21.36 5.51 -5.49
N LEU A 12 -20.30 5.17 -4.76
CA LEU A 12 -20.25 3.95 -3.96
C LEU A 12 -21.22 3.99 -2.78
N ILE A 13 -21.35 5.15 -2.12
CA ILE A 13 -22.34 5.37 -1.06
C ILE A 13 -23.76 5.20 -1.62
N GLU A 14 -24.04 5.75 -2.81
CA GLU A 14 -25.34 5.57 -3.48
C GLU A 14 -25.60 4.11 -3.84
N ASP A 15 -24.60 3.38 -4.32
CA ASP A 15 -24.74 1.98 -4.65
C ASP A 15 -25.06 1.11 -3.42
N VAL A 16 -24.42 1.39 -2.29
CA VAL A 16 -24.71 0.71 -1.01
C VAL A 16 -26.11 1.08 -0.51
N LYS A 17 -26.48 2.36 -0.52
CA LYS A 17 -27.82 2.81 -0.09
C LYS A 17 -28.94 2.18 -0.91
N ASN A 18 -28.69 1.92 -2.19
CA ASN A 18 -29.65 1.32 -3.11
C ASN A 18 -29.56 -0.22 -3.16
N ASN A 19 -28.86 -0.87 -2.23
CA ASN A 19 -28.67 -2.33 -2.18
C ASN A 19 -28.22 -2.92 -3.53
N ARG A 20 -27.33 -2.22 -4.25
CA ARG A 20 -26.84 -2.69 -5.53
C ARG A 20 -25.98 -3.93 -5.35
N SER A 21 -26.07 -4.84 -6.33
CA SER A 21 -25.29 -6.08 -6.33
C SER A 21 -23.79 -5.81 -6.38
N ALA A 22 -22.98 -6.72 -5.84
CA ALA A 22 -21.51 -6.62 -5.88
C ALA A 22 -20.96 -6.38 -7.31
N ARG A 23 -21.62 -6.93 -8.33
CA ARG A 23 -21.28 -6.68 -9.74
C ARG A 23 -21.48 -5.23 -10.15
N GLN A 24 -22.52 -4.57 -9.65
CA GLN A 24 -22.80 -3.15 -9.93
C GLN A 24 -21.83 -2.25 -9.18
N VAL A 25 -21.57 -2.55 -7.90
CA VAL A 25 -20.55 -1.84 -7.10
C VAL A 25 -19.19 -1.91 -7.80
N ARG A 26 -18.78 -3.08 -8.30
CA ARG A 26 -17.55 -3.24 -9.09
C ARG A 26 -17.51 -2.36 -10.35
N LYS A 27 -18.62 -2.19 -11.05
CA LYS A 27 -18.67 -1.29 -12.22
C LYS A 27 -18.50 0.17 -11.81
N THR A 28 -19.05 0.57 -10.68
CA THR A 28 -18.91 1.93 -10.14
C THR A 28 -17.48 2.24 -9.73
N ILE A 29 -16.83 1.28 -9.08
CA ILE A 29 -15.39 1.30 -8.77
C ILE A 29 -14.57 1.55 -10.05
N ILE A 30 -14.76 0.71 -11.09
CA ILE A 30 -14.06 0.84 -12.38
C ILE A 30 -14.34 2.19 -13.04
N ARG A 31 -15.59 2.66 -13.00
CA ARG A 31 -15.99 3.96 -13.57
C ARG A 31 -15.27 5.11 -12.87
N GLY A 32 -15.22 5.12 -11.54
CA GLY A 32 -14.49 6.13 -10.78
C GLY A 32 -13.01 6.14 -11.13
N PHE A 33 -12.42 4.96 -11.35
CA PHE A 33 -11.01 4.83 -11.72
C PHE A 33 -10.68 5.36 -13.12
N LEU A 34 -11.58 5.17 -14.09
CA LEU A 34 -11.40 5.70 -15.43
C LEU A 34 -11.50 7.24 -15.50
N GLN A 35 -11.93 7.92 -14.42
CA GLN A 35 -11.90 9.39 -14.37
C GLN A 35 -10.51 9.96 -14.14
N PHE A 36 -9.57 9.17 -13.60
CA PHE A 36 -8.21 9.64 -13.41
C PHE A 36 -7.48 9.55 -14.75
N ASN A 37 -7.21 10.69 -15.37
CA ASN A 37 -6.29 10.73 -16.50
C ASN A 37 -4.86 10.66 -15.96
N ARG A 38 -4.18 9.56 -16.24
CA ARG A 38 -2.81 9.30 -15.78
C ARG A 38 -1.84 10.44 -16.09
N LYS A 39 -2.01 11.11 -17.23
CA LYS A 39 -1.10 12.19 -17.68
C LYS A 39 -1.11 13.39 -16.73
N ASP A 40 -2.16 13.54 -15.93
CA ASP A 40 -2.36 14.68 -15.04
C ASP A 40 -1.63 14.52 -13.70
N TYR A 41 -1.00 13.37 -13.47
CA TYR A 41 -0.39 13.00 -12.20
C TYR A 41 1.09 12.64 -12.39
N ASN A 42 1.93 13.01 -11.43
CA ASN A 42 3.31 12.56 -11.35
C ASN A 42 3.40 11.08 -10.89
N GLU A 43 4.59 10.51 -10.85
CA GLU A 43 4.78 9.09 -10.51
C GLU A 43 4.31 8.74 -9.09
N GLU A 44 4.56 9.62 -8.11
CA GLU A 44 4.17 9.41 -6.72
C GLU A 44 2.65 9.49 -6.55
N GLU A 45 2.03 10.48 -7.18
CA GLU A 45 0.58 10.67 -7.20
C GLU A 45 -0.13 9.48 -7.86
N ARG A 46 0.43 8.93 -8.94
CA ARG A 46 -0.13 7.73 -9.59
C ARG A 46 -0.05 6.50 -8.69
N LYS A 47 1.07 6.32 -7.97
CA LYS A 47 1.23 5.24 -6.99
C LYS A 47 0.25 5.38 -5.83
N LEU A 48 0.05 6.61 -5.35
CA LEU A 48 -0.90 6.94 -4.30
C LEU A 48 -2.34 6.65 -4.74
N ILE A 49 -2.73 7.09 -5.95
CA ILE A 49 -4.03 6.76 -6.55
C ILE A 49 -4.18 5.24 -6.59
N ALA A 50 -3.26 4.52 -7.23
CA ALA A 50 -3.32 3.07 -7.42
C ALA A 50 -3.49 2.31 -6.09
N PHE A 51 -2.82 2.74 -5.03
CA PHE A 51 -2.98 2.19 -3.68
C PHE A 51 -4.39 2.39 -3.12
N TYR A 52 -4.95 3.59 -3.22
CA TYR A 52 -6.33 3.83 -2.79
C TYR A 52 -7.33 3.01 -3.59
N LEU A 53 -7.05 2.79 -4.89
CA LEU A 53 -7.89 1.95 -5.74
C LEU A 53 -7.85 0.49 -5.28
N ASP A 54 -6.67 -0.04 -4.97
CA ASP A 54 -6.46 -1.40 -4.48
C ASP A 54 -7.10 -1.66 -3.09
N ASP A 55 -7.01 -0.68 -2.19
CA ASP A 55 -7.65 -0.76 -0.87
C ASP A 55 -9.19 -0.76 -1.01
N LEU A 56 -9.74 0.08 -1.90
CA LEU A 56 -11.16 0.10 -2.21
C LEU A 56 -11.62 -1.20 -2.87
N SER A 57 -10.87 -1.72 -3.83
CA SER A 57 -11.26 -2.92 -4.54
C SER A 57 -11.21 -4.17 -3.66
N SER A 58 -10.20 -4.25 -2.77
CA SER A 58 -10.12 -5.28 -1.73
C SER A 58 -11.33 -5.23 -0.80
N PHE A 59 -11.75 -4.03 -0.38
CA PHE A 59 -12.94 -3.86 0.47
C PHE A 59 -14.22 -4.36 -0.20
N PHE A 60 -14.33 -4.24 -1.53
CA PHE A 60 -15.50 -4.65 -2.30
C PHE A 60 -15.35 -6.00 -3.03
N GLY A 61 -14.26 -6.74 -2.82
CA GLY A 61 -14.00 -8.02 -3.51
C GLY A 61 -13.90 -7.89 -5.04
N ALA A 62 -13.45 -6.75 -5.54
CA ALA A 62 -13.27 -6.48 -6.96
C ALA A 62 -11.80 -6.71 -7.36
N ASP A 63 -11.56 -7.60 -8.31
CA ASP A 63 -10.26 -7.68 -8.98
C ASP A 63 -10.14 -6.50 -9.97
N ILE A 64 -9.14 -5.63 -9.74
CA ILE A 64 -8.88 -4.42 -10.52
C ILE A 64 -7.41 -4.34 -10.95
N ASP A 65 -6.69 -5.46 -10.99
CA ASP A 65 -5.23 -5.51 -11.22
C ASP A 65 -4.80 -4.68 -12.43
N PHE A 66 -5.59 -4.75 -13.52
CA PHE A 66 -5.37 -3.96 -14.73
C PHE A 66 -5.26 -2.44 -14.47
N ILE A 67 -6.06 -1.93 -13.55
CA ILE A 67 -6.14 -0.50 -13.22
C ILE A 67 -4.95 -0.09 -12.36
N TYR A 68 -4.55 -0.92 -11.39
CA TYR A 68 -3.29 -0.73 -10.67
C TYR A 68 -2.10 -0.66 -11.63
N PHE A 69 -2.02 -1.59 -12.58
CA PHE A 69 -0.95 -1.60 -13.58
C PHE A 69 -1.01 -0.40 -14.54
N TYR A 70 -2.20 0.05 -14.92
CA TYR A 70 -2.38 1.22 -15.78
C TYR A 70 -1.78 2.49 -15.15
N PHE A 71 -1.96 2.69 -13.83
CA PHE A 71 -1.44 3.86 -13.12
C PHE A 71 0.05 3.73 -12.79
N THR A 72 0.53 2.54 -12.45
CA THR A 72 1.90 2.31 -11.96
C THR A 72 2.93 2.05 -13.05
N LEU A 73 2.53 1.55 -14.23
CA LEU A 73 3.46 1.15 -15.30
C LEU A 73 3.21 1.91 -16.61
N ASN A 74 4.23 2.16 -17.42
CA ASN A 74 4.07 2.66 -18.81
C ASN A 74 3.06 1.80 -19.59
N LEU A 75 2.19 2.45 -20.39
CA LEU A 75 1.05 1.80 -21.06
C LEU A 75 1.44 0.52 -21.80
N PHE A 76 2.64 0.50 -22.39
CA PHE A 76 3.23 -0.66 -23.06
C PHE A 76 3.49 -1.83 -22.09
N ASN A 77 4.04 -1.54 -20.89
CA ASN A 77 4.25 -2.53 -19.83
C ASN A 77 2.94 -2.99 -19.19
N ALA A 78 1.94 -2.12 -19.07
CA ALA A 78 0.62 -2.51 -18.56
C ALA A 78 -0.11 -3.46 -19.52
N ILE A 79 -0.01 -3.21 -20.83
CA ILE A 79 -0.56 -4.11 -21.87
C ILE A 79 0.24 -5.42 -21.91
N TRP A 80 1.57 -5.36 -21.89
CA TRP A 80 2.42 -6.57 -21.84
C TRP A 80 2.14 -7.40 -20.58
N LEU A 81 2.04 -6.80 -19.40
CA LEU A 81 1.66 -7.52 -18.19
C LEU A 81 0.24 -8.05 -18.25
N SER A 82 -0.74 -7.34 -18.81
CA SER A 82 -2.11 -7.89 -18.95
C SER A 82 -2.20 -9.11 -19.89
N ILE A 83 -1.25 -9.23 -20.82
CA ILE A 83 -1.12 -10.39 -21.72
C ILE A 83 -0.33 -11.50 -21.02
N VAL A 84 0.75 -11.15 -20.30
CA VAL A 84 1.59 -12.11 -19.57
C VAL A 84 0.90 -12.67 -18.32
N THR A 85 0.08 -11.90 -17.61
CA THR A 85 -0.73 -12.39 -16.47
C THR A 85 -1.82 -13.37 -16.91
N ARG A 86 -2.27 -13.30 -18.17
CA ARG A 86 -3.15 -14.30 -18.77
C ARG A 86 -2.45 -15.61 -19.14
N PHE A 87 -1.11 -15.61 -19.31
CA PHE A 87 -0.39 -16.76 -19.86
C PHE A 87 0.77 -17.31 -19.01
N VAL A 88 1.34 -16.57 -18.05
CA VAL A 88 2.64 -16.93 -17.43
C VAL A 88 2.74 -16.70 -15.91
N ALA A 89 1.92 -15.86 -15.29
CA ALA A 89 1.98 -15.71 -13.84
C ALA A 89 0.63 -15.33 -13.27
N THR A 90 0.05 -16.22 -12.46
CA THR A 90 -0.91 -15.82 -11.44
C THR A 90 -0.28 -14.66 -10.65
N PRO A 91 -0.96 -13.51 -10.50
CA PRO A 91 -0.52 -12.47 -9.58
C PRO A 91 -0.22 -13.15 -8.26
N LYS A 92 1.01 -13.01 -7.73
CA LYS A 92 1.32 -13.58 -6.42
C LYS A 92 0.34 -12.91 -5.45
N PRO A 93 -0.58 -13.67 -4.83
CA PRO A 93 -1.53 -13.06 -3.92
C PRO A 93 -0.74 -12.38 -2.81
N ILE A 94 -1.15 -11.19 -2.43
CA ILE A 94 -0.69 -10.60 -1.16
C ILE A 94 -1.09 -11.59 -0.08
N MET A 95 -0.11 -12.14 0.63
CA MET A 95 -0.34 -13.16 1.64
C MET A 95 -0.63 -12.50 2.98
N ASP A 96 0.24 -11.57 3.39
CA ASP A 96 0.08 -10.85 4.65
C ASP A 96 0.26 -9.34 4.46
N ARG A 97 -0.51 -8.58 5.25
CA ARG A 97 -0.47 -7.12 5.30
C ARG A 97 -0.26 -6.68 6.75
N PHE A 98 0.79 -5.91 6.98
CA PHE A 98 1.06 -5.29 8.28
C PHE A 98 0.84 -3.79 8.19
N ILE A 99 0.03 -3.25 9.09
CA ILE A 99 -0.33 -1.83 9.12
C ILE A 99 0.15 -1.24 10.44
N ASN A 100 1.01 -0.23 10.36
CA ASN A 100 1.39 0.63 11.48
C ASN A 100 0.87 2.04 11.22
N ILE A 101 0.81 2.87 12.27
CA ILE A 101 0.31 4.24 12.18
C ILE A 101 1.46 5.20 12.47
N CYS A 102 1.62 6.21 11.61
CA CYS A 102 2.54 7.31 11.88
C CYS A 102 2.09 8.08 13.11
N THR A 103 2.97 8.21 14.09
CA THR A 103 2.72 8.89 15.37
C THR A 103 2.42 10.37 15.23
N LYS A 104 2.85 11.02 14.13
CA LYS A 104 2.63 12.46 13.90
C LYS A 104 1.41 12.77 13.03
N CYS A 105 1.32 12.17 11.84
CA CYS A 105 0.26 12.52 10.88
C CYS A 105 -0.88 11.48 10.79
N GLY A 106 -0.76 10.35 11.48
CA GLY A 106 -1.77 9.28 11.43
C GLY A 106 -1.80 8.47 10.12
N SER A 107 -0.89 8.72 9.17
CA SER A 107 -0.83 7.94 7.93
C SER A 107 -0.53 6.47 8.19
N LYS A 108 -1.13 5.57 7.41
CA LYS A 108 -0.84 4.14 7.45
C LYS A 108 0.53 3.84 6.83
N LEU A 109 1.43 3.28 7.62
CA LEU A 109 2.73 2.74 7.19
C LEU A 109 2.54 1.25 6.91
N VAL A 110 2.58 0.84 5.64
CA VAL A 110 2.11 -0.48 5.21
C VAL A 110 3.26 -1.35 4.73
N THR A 111 3.28 -2.60 5.19
CA THR A 111 4.17 -3.65 4.71
C THR A 111 3.35 -4.74 4.04
N PHE A 112 3.72 -5.11 2.82
CA PHE A 112 3.16 -6.26 2.11
C PHE A 112 4.17 -7.39 2.01
N THR A 113 3.69 -8.62 2.17
CA THR A 113 4.44 -9.84 1.86
C THR A 113 3.73 -10.64 0.77
N PHE A 114 4.51 -11.15 -0.17
CA PHE A 114 4.01 -11.99 -1.27
C PHE A 114 4.19 -13.49 -1.00
N GLN A 115 4.61 -13.82 0.22
CA GLN A 115 4.77 -15.16 0.75
C GLN A 115 4.17 -15.18 2.15
N LYS A 116 3.50 -16.28 2.50
CA LYS A 116 2.98 -16.48 3.86
C LYS A 116 4.14 -16.37 4.84
N VAL A 117 4.00 -15.51 5.84
CA VAL A 117 5.00 -15.37 6.89
C VAL A 117 5.01 -16.64 7.74
N PRO A 118 6.13 -17.37 7.83
CA PRO A 118 6.27 -18.48 8.78
C PRO A 118 6.05 -17.99 10.23
N ASP A 119 5.38 -18.78 11.06
CA ASP A 119 5.08 -18.42 12.45
C ASP A 119 6.35 -18.14 13.28
N ASN A 120 7.49 -18.72 12.89
CA ASN A 120 8.79 -18.55 13.53
C ASN A 120 9.64 -17.42 12.91
N SER A 121 9.05 -16.55 12.08
CA SER A 121 9.80 -15.45 11.47
C SER A 121 10.20 -14.41 12.51
N GLU A 122 11.47 -14.01 12.46
CA GLU A 122 11.97 -12.96 13.32
C GLU A 122 11.36 -11.61 12.91
N LYS A 123 11.05 -10.80 13.93
CA LYS A 123 10.66 -9.40 13.76
C LYS A 123 11.79 -8.52 14.25
N LEU A 124 12.26 -7.60 13.42
CA LEU A 124 13.24 -6.60 13.81
C LEU A 124 12.56 -5.31 14.25
N TYR A 125 13.17 -4.63 15.22
CA TYR A 125 12.88 -3.23 15.47
C TYR A 125 13.41 -2.40 14.30
N SER A 126 12.51 -1.72 13.59
CA SER A 126 12.85 -0.91 12.43
C SER A 126 12.48 0.55 12.69
N ILE A 127 13.47 1.43 12.58
CA ILE A 127 13.24 2.87 12.54
C ILE A 127 12.97 3.24 11.09
N VAL A 128 11.82 3.85 10.86
CA VAL A 128 11.32 4.16 9.53
C VAL A 128 10.97 5.62 9.40
N LYS A 129 11.23 6.20 8.24
CA LYS A 129 10.87 7.58 7.91
C LYS A 129 9.56 7.60 7.14
N CYS A 130 8.55 8.28 7.67
CA CYS A 130 7.28 8.46 6.98
C CYS A 130 7.48 9.28 5.70
N LYS A 131 7.09 8.73 4.54
CA LYS A 131 7.17 9.45 3.25
C LYS A 131 6.21 10.63 3.16
N ILE A 132 5.16 10.64 3.97
CA ILE A 132 4.12 11.69 3.93
C ILE A 132 4.51 12.92 4.74
N CYS A 133 4.97 12.75 5.98
CA CYS A 133 5.28 13.89 6.86
C CYS A 133 6.75 13.98 7.29
N GLY A 134 7.60 13.06 6.83
CA GLY A 134 9.01 12.99 7.19
C GLY A 134 9.30 12.47 8.60
N GLU A 135 8.29 12.18 9.42
CA GLU A 135 8.45 11.75 10.81
C GLU A 135 9.11 10.37 10.92
N TYR A 136 10.06 10.24 11.84
CA TYR A 136 10.63 8.95 12.21
C TYR A 136 9.71 8.18 13.17
N ASN A 137 9.50 6.90 12.88
CA ASN A 137 8.64 6.00 13.66
C ASN A 137 9.39 4.71 13.95
N LEU A 138 9.13 4.11 15.11
CA LEU A 138 9.60 2.77 15.43
C LEU A 138 8.46 1.77 15.15
N ILE A 139 8.73 0.80 14.27
CA ILE A 139 7.78 -0.27 13.93
C ILE A 139 8.49 -1.62 13.96
N GLU A 140 7.71 -2.70 14.05
CA GLU A 140 8.24 -4.05 13.89
C GLU A 140 8.03 -4.53 12.46
N VAL A 141 9.12 -4.99 11.83
CA VAL A 141 9.10 -5.52 10.46
C VAL A 141 9.62 -6.95 10.47
N VAL A 142 8.90 -7.84 9.80
CA VAL A 142 9.29 -9.23 9.61
C VAL A 142 10.47 -9.32 8.65
N THR A 143 11.45 -10.17 8.92
CA THR A 143 12.63 -10.36 8.04
C THR A 143 12.72 -11.77 7.47
N GLY A 144 13.70 -11.98 6.59
CA GLY A 144 13.96 -13.29 5.97
C GLY A 144 13.03 -13.63 4.79
N LEU A 145 12.10 -12.74 4.42
CA LEU A 145 11.24 -12.93 3.27
C LEU A 145 11.90 -12.31 2.03
N LYS A 146 11.94 -13.06 0.93
CA LYS A 146 12.56 -12.61 -0.34
C LYS A 146 11.80 -11.47 -1.01
N GLU A 147 10.52 -11.28 -0.68
CA GLU A 147 9.62 -10.37 -1.39
C GLU A 147 8.78 -9.60 -0.35
N ILE A 148 9.35 -8.48 0.14
CA ILE A 148 8.68 -7.52 1.03
C ILE A 148 8.59 -6.18 0.30
N GLN A 149 7.45 -5.51 0.42
CA GLN A 149 7.27 -4.15 -0.08
C GLN A 149 6.84 -3.20 1.04
N HIS A 150 7.51 -2.06 1.13
CA HIS A 150 7.24 -0.99 2.11
C HIS A 150 6.55 0.19 1.41
N ILE A 151 5.39 0.59 1.92
CA ILE A 151 4.58 1.69 1.36
C ILE A 151 4.43 2.80 2.41
N TYR A 152 4.63 4.04 1.97
CA TYR A 152 4.58 5.27 2.78
C TYR A 152 5.63 5.42 3.87
N TYR A 153 6.65 4.57 3.84
CA TYR A 153 7.87 4.79 4.61
C TYR A 153 9.10 4.26 3.89
N ASP A 154 10.26 4.76 4.31
CA ASP A 154 11.57 4.17 4.05
C ASP A 154 12.14 3.60 5.34
N ILE A 155 12.84 2.48 5.25
CA ILE A 155 13.59 1.91 6.36
C ILE A 155 14.91 2.64 6.48
N GLU A 156 15.19 3.17 7.66
CA GLU A 156 16.42 3.92 7.93
C GLU A 156 17.42 3.05 8.70
N GLU A 157 16.95 2.38 9.75
CA GLU A 157 17.78 1.51 10.60
C GLU A 157 16.95 0.30 11.03
N GLN A 158 17.58 -0.87 11.16
CA GLN A 158 16.96 -2.10 11.64
C GLN A 158 17.84 -2.83 12.65
N TYR A 159 17.20 -3.43 13.65
CA TYR A 159 17.87 -4.07 14.77
C TYR A 159 17.20 -5.38 15.16
N SER A 160 17.99 -6.43 15.42
CA SER A 160 17.47 -7.64 16.06
C SER A 160 17.00 -7.32 17.47
N LYS A 161 15.93 -8.00 17.87
CA LYS A 161 15.44 -7.98 19.27
C LYS A 161 16.40 -8.68 20.22
N GLN A 162 17.37 -9.45 19.70
CA GLN A 162 18.46 -10.01 20.49
C GLN A 162 19.53 -8.95 20.81
N ASP A 163 19.75 -8.01 19.89
CA ASP A 163 20.78 -6.98 19.99
C ASP A 163 20.29 -5.73 20.73
N LEU A 164 18.99 -5.45 20.68
CA LEU A 164 18.40 -4.23 21.23
C LEU A 164 17.07 -4.49 21.93
N THR A 165 16.93 -3.94 23.14
CA THR A 165 15.65 -3.87 23.83
C THR A 165 14.75 -2.77 23.25
N LEU A 166 13.44 -2.86 23.49
CA LEU A 166 12.48 -1.84 23.07
C LEU A 166 12.83 -0.45 23.61
N GLU A 167 13.28 -0.35 24.87
CA GLU A 167 13.71 0.92 25.45
C GLU A 167 14.92 1.50 24.71
N GLN A 168 15.90 0.68 24.38
CA GLN A 168 17.07 1.11 23.63
C GLN A 168 16.68 1.57 22.22
N ALA A 169 15.73 0.87 21.58
CA ALA A 169 15.25 1.22 20.24
C ALA A 169 14.50 2.56 20.26
N ASN A 170 13.70 2.82 21.30
CA ASN A 170 13.05 4.12 21.50
C ASN A 170 14.07 5.24 21.76
N ARG A 171 15.10 4.99 22.56
CA ARG A 171 16.19 5.97 22.75
C ARG A 171 16.90 6.29 21.42
N ARG A 172 17.12 5.27 20.58
CA ARG A 172 17.72 5.45 19.25
C ARG A 172 16.80 6.25 18.31
N LEU A 173 15.50 6.00 18.35
CA LEU A 173 14.50 6.80 17.63
C LEU A 173 14.60 8.28 18.00
N GLU A 174 14.59 8.59 19.30
CA GLU A 174 14.69 9.97 19.78
C GLU A 174 16.02 10.64 19.39
N GLN A 175 17.12 9.89 19.36
CA GLN A 175 18.39 10.41 18.83
C GLN A 175 18.24 10.82 17.36
N ILE A 176 17.69 9.95 16.51
CA ILE A 176 17.53 10.24 15.08
C ILE A 176 16.64 11.47 14.87
N LYS A 177 15.55 11.60 15.63
CA LYS A 177 14.66 12.77 15.55
C LYS A 177 15.34 14.09 15.90
N ASN A 178 16.32 14.07 16.80
CA ASN A 178 16.99 15.28 17.28
C ASN A 178 18.25 15.65 16.48
N PHE A 179 18.87 14.68 15.79
CA PHE A 179 20.19 14.87 15.17
C PHE A 179 20.21 14.69 13.64
N ARG A 180 19.08 14.38 12.99
CA ARG A 180 18.95 14.31 11.52
C ARG A 180 17.88 15.23 10.98
#